data_AF-A0A3C0REF6-F1
#
_entry.id   AF-A0A3C0REF6-F1
#
_cell.length_a   1.000
_cell.length_b   1.000
_cell.length_c   1.000
_cell.angle_alpha   90.00
_cell.angle_beta   90.00
_cell.angle_gamma   90.00
#
_symmetry.space_group_name_H-M   'P 1'
#
loop_
_entity.id
_entity.type
_entity.pdbx_description
1 polymer ?
#
loop_
_entity_poly.entity_id
_entity_poly.type
_entity_poly.pdbx_seq_one_letter_code
_entity_poly.pdbx_strand_id
1 'polypeptide(L)' 'MPSSSVTFVQSFYMGILRQLAEYLYIKKRDPNEPRTQWMKYMHGMNRISLIMFLIAVIIILVRLVILPLFK' A
#
# COMPACT_ATOMS: atom_id res chain seq x y z
N MET A 1 16.64 0.82 29.83
CA MET A 1 17.22 0.76 28.47
C MET A 1 16.60 -0.47 27.78
N PRO A 2 15.80 -0.32 26.72
CA PRO A 2 15.22 -1.50 26.05
C PRO A 2 16.35 -2.30 25.40
N SER A 3 16.31 -3.63 25.54
CA SER A 3 17.32 -4.53 24.98
C SER A 3 17.31 -4.47 23.45
N SER A 4 18.49 -4.56 22.84
CA SER A 4 18.74 -4.38 21.40
C SER A 4 17.88 -5.26 20.48
N SER A 5 17.36 -6.38 21.00
CA SER A 5 16.42 -7.28 20.31
C SER A 5 15.01 -6.69 20.18
N VAL A 6 14.53 -5.93 21.18
CA VAL A 6 13.19 -5.32 21.20
C VAL A 6 13.09 -4.18 20.20
N THR A 7 14.18 -3.42 20.02
CA THR A 7 14.30 -2.37 19.01
C THR A 7 14.28 -2.89 17.57
N PHE A 8 14.87 -4.07 17.29
CA PHE A 8 14.89 -4.64 15.94
C PHE A 8 13.50 -5.11 15.49
N VAL A 9 12.81 -5.82 16.37
CA VAL A 9 11.45 -6.30 16.13
C VAL A 9 10.49 -5.12 15.96
N GLN A 10 10.49 -4.16 16.88
CA GLN A 10 9.63 -2.96 16.75
C GLN A 10 9.91 -2.17 15.47
N SER A 11 11.16 -2.08 15.01
CA SER A 11 11.51 -1.43 13.74
C SER A 11 10.93 -2.15 12.51
N PHE A 12 10.87 -3.49 12.53
CA PHE A 12 10.31 -4.28 11.44
C PHE A 12 8.78 -4.17 11.38
N TYR A 13 8.12 -4.26 12.53
CA TYR A 13 6.66 -4.09 12.65
C TYR A 13 6.23 -2.66 12.30
N MET A 14 6.95 -1.63 12.78
CA MET A 14 6.70 -0.23 12.41
C MET A 14 6.90 0.03 10.91
N GLY A 15 7.81 -0.69 10.25
CA GLY A 15 8.06 -0.60 8.81
C GLY A 15 6.95 -1.22 7.97
N ILE A 16 6.55 -2.47 8.26
CA ILE A 16 5.51 -3.17 7.50
C ILE A 16 4.15 -2.50 7.68
N LEU A 17 3.78 -2.12 8.91
CA LEU A 17 2.50 -1.45 9.17
C LEU A 17 2.43 -0.07 8.50
N ARG A 18 3.55 0.68 8.45
CA ARG A 18 3.61 1.92 7.67
C ARG A 18 3.47 1.68 6.19
N GLN A 19 4.15 0.67 5.63
CA GLN A 19 4.03 0.33 4.21
C GLN A 19 2.59 -0.06 3.86
N LEU A 20 1.93 -0.88 4.69
CA LEU A 20 0.53 -1.23 4.50
C LEU A 20 -0.41 -0.02 4.63
N ALA A 21 -0.21 0.87 5.61
CA ALA A 21 -1.00 2.08 5.79
C ALA A 21 -0.78 3.11 4.66
N GLU A 22 0.43 3.18 4.11
CA GLU A 22 0.77 3.95 2.93
C GLU A 22 0.06 3.36 1.70
N TYR A 23 0.09 2.02 1.53
CA TYR A 23 -0.63 1.28 0.48
C TYR A 23 -2.14 1.50 0.48
N LEU A 24 -2.77 1.38 1.64
CA LEU A 24 -4.22 1.52 1.83
C LEU A 24 -4.70 2.99 1.85
N TYR A 25 -3.81 3.98 1.70
CA TYR A 25 -4.15 5.40 1.75
C TYR A 25 -4.77 5.83 3.11
N ILE A 26 -4.60 5.08 4.20
CA ILE A 26 -5.35 5.35 5.44
C ILE A 26 -4.71 6.48 6.26
N LYS A 27 -3.44 6.82 6.00
CA LYS A 27 -2.73 7.82 6.79
C LYS A 27 -3.17 9.25 6.43
N LYS A 28 -3.95 9.87 7.31
CA LYS A 28 -4.29 11.30 7.24
C LYS A 28 -3.01 12.13 7.32
N ARG A 29 -2.84 13.05 6.36
CA ARG A 29 -1.64 13.87 6.20
C ARG A 29 -1.39 14.74 7.44
N ASP A 30 -0.15 14.73 7.93
CA ASP A 30 0.26 15.59 9.04
C ASP A 30 0.33 17.06 8.53
N PRO A 31 -0.40 18.01 9.16
CA PRO A 31 -0.49 19.39 8.67
C PRO A 31 0.84 20.16 8.72
N ASN A 32 1.81 19.70 9.51
CA ASN A 32 3.12 20.34 9.68
C ASN A 32 4.20 19.84 8.70
N GLU A 33 3.87 18.91 7.81
CA GLU A 33 4.86 18.26 6.94
C GLU A 33 5.15 19.08 5.67
N PRO A 34 6.43 19.34 5.32
CA PRO A 34 6.79 20.16 4.17
C PRO A 34 6.19 19.59 2.88
N ARG A 35 5.54 20.45 2.10
CA ARG A 35 4.87 20.08 0.84
C ARG A 35 5.90 19.86 -0.28
N THR A 36 6.73 18.84 -0.18
CA THR A 36 7.70 18.53 -1.23
C THR A 36 7.01 17.79 -2.39
N GLN A 37 7.43 18.06 -3.62
CA GLN A 37 6.94 17.34 -4.81
C GLN A 37 7.30 15.85 -4.74
N TRP A 38 8.43 15.50 -4.12
CA TRP A 38 8.91 14.13 -3.92
C TRP A 38 7.90 13.23 -3.20
N MET A 39 7.19 13.76 -2.20
CA MET A 39 6.15 13.03 -1.48
C MET A 39 4.92 12.73 -2.36
N LYS A 40 4.59 13.60 -3.32
CA LYS A 40 3.53 13.32 -4.32
C LYS A 40 3.94 12.19 -5.26
N TYR A 41 5.21 12.13 -5.65
CA TYR A 41 5.73 11.05 -6.50
C TYR A 41 5.77 9.71 -5.78
N MET A 42 6.26 9.67 -4.54
CA MET A 42 6.23 8.46 -3.70
C MET A 42 4.81 7.92 -3.55
N HIS A 43 3.86 8.82 -3.33
CA HIS A 43 2.46 8.46 -3.17
C HIS A 43 1.77 8.10 -4.51
N GLY A 44 2.18 8.70 -5.62
CA GLY A 44 1.71 8.36 -6.97
C GLY A 44 2.12 6.95 -7.40
N MET A 45 3.36 6.54 -7.09
CA MET A 45 3.84 5.19 -7.37
C MET A 45 2.99 4.12 -6.69
N ASN A 46 2.61 4.37 -5.43
CA ASN A 46 1.72 3.49 -4.68
C ASN A 46 0.29 3.39 -5.28
N ARG A 47 -0.25 4.50 -5.80
CA ARG A 47 -1.55 4.49 -6.53
C ARG A 47 -1.49 3.65 -7.80
N ILE A 48 -0.39 3.72 -8.55
CA ILE A 48 -0.21 2.93 -9.78
C ILE A 48 -0.23 1.44 -9.46
N SER A 49 0.43 1.00 -8.39
CA SER A 49 0.39 -0.41 -7.99
C SER A 49 -1.02 -0.87 -7.61
N LEU A 50 -1.82 -0.04 -6.94
CA LEU A 50 -3.20 -0.38 -6.60
C LEU A 50 -4.09 -0.49 -7.85
N ILE A 51 -3.92 0.42 -8.81
CA ILE A 51 -4.66 0.40 -10.08
C ILE A 51 -4.33 -0.87 -10.88
N MET A 52 -3.04 -1.21 -11.00
CA MET A 52 -2.62 -2.43 -11.69
C MET A 52 -3.14 -3.71 -11.01
N PHE A 53 -3.16 -3.72 -9.68
CA PHE A 53 -3.77 -4.81 -8.90
C PHE A 53 -5.26 -4.95 -9.18
N LEU A 54 -6.03 -3.85 -9.16
CA LEU A 54 -7.46 -3.87 -9.48
C LEU A 54 -7.73 -4.38 -10.91
N ILE A 55 -6.93 -3.95 -11.88
CA ILE A 55 -7.06 -4.41 -13.28
C ILE A 55 -6.85 -5.92 -13.36
N ALA A 56 -5.79 -6.44 -12.71
CA ALA A 56 -5.54 -7.88 -12.68
C ALA A 56 -6.69 -8.67 -12.03
N VAL A 57 -7.23 -8.18 -10.91
CA VAL A 57 -8.40 -8.78 -10.25
C VAL A 57 -9.60 -8.79 -11.20
N ILE A 58 -9.89 -7.68 -11.89
CA ILE A 58 -11.00 -7.61 -12.85
C ILE A 58 -10.82 -8.62 -13.98
N ILE A 59 -9.62 -8.74 -14.55
CA ILE A 59 -9.32 -9.70 -15.62
C ILE A 59 -9.56 -11.13 -15.16
N ILE A 60 -9.10 -11.48 -13.96
CA ILE A 60 -9.31 -12.81 -13.38
C ILE A 60 -10.80 -13.06 -13.16
N LEU A 61 -11.52 -12.10 -12.60
CA LEU A 61 -12.96 -12.22 -12.31
C LEU A 61 -13.77 -12.40 -13.60
N VAL A 62 -13.43 -11.65 -14.66
CA VAL A 62 -14.06 -11.79 -15.98
C VAL A 62 -13.75 -13.15 -16.60
N ARG A 63 -12.49 -13.61 -16.58
CA ARG A 63 -12.10 -14.88 -17.21
C ARG A 63 -12.56 -16.12 -16.44
N LEU A 64 -12.52 -16.08 -15.12
CA LEU A 64 -12.73 -17.25 -14.27
C LEU A 64 -14.17 -17.37 -13.75
N VAL A 65 -14.89 -16.25 -13.60
CA VAL A 65 -16.24 -16.26 -13.02
C VAL A 65 -17.29 -15.94 -14.09
N ILE A 66 -17.10 -14.86 -14.85
CA ILE A 66 -18.10 -14.38 -15.81
C ILE A 66 -18.11 -15.27 -17.07
N LEU A 67 -16.95 -15.50 -17.69
CA LEU A 67 -16.84 -16.29 -18.92
C LEU A 67 -17.44 -17.72 -18.82
N PRO A 68 -17.19 -18.50 -17.74
CA PRO A 68 -17.79 -19.82 -17.60
C PRO A 68 -19.25 -19.80 -17.13
N LEU A 69 -19.79 -18.65 -16.70
CA LEU A 69 -21.21 -18.52 -16.34
C LEU A 69 -22.10 -18.31 -17.57
N PHE A 70 -21.53 -17.76 -18.66
CA PHE A 70 -22.22 -17.52 -19.94
C PHE A 70 -21.95 -18.60 -20.99
N LYS A 71 -21.16 -19.62 -20.66
CA LYS A 71 -20.91 -20.79 -21.50
C LYS A 71 -21.74 -21.95 -21.01
#